data_AF-A0A0Q7VUW8-F1
#
_entry.id   AF-A0A0Q7VUW8-F1
#
_cell.length_a   1.000
_cell.length_b   1.000
_cell.length_c   1.000
_cell.angle_alpha   90.00
_cell.angle_beta   90.00
_cell.angle_gamma   90.00
#
_symmetry.space_group_name_H-M   'P 1'
#
loop_
_entity.id
_entity.type
_entity.pdbx_description
1 polymer ?
#
loop_
_entity_poly.entity_id
_entity_poly.type
_entity_poly.pdbx_seq_one_letter_code
_entity_poly.pdbx_strand_id
1 'polypeptide(L)'
;MATTDEAIYLALKSAKMLEGKLSENRANDVVARGNLHGELGYHDDGNERIYNLDDQTRDRLIVHGRQDAAHALLNTISLLKIQEQHQKWNRRLLIICAVVLVIILFRG
;
A
#
# COMPACT_ATOMS: atom_id res chain seq x y z
N MET A 1 19.33 -16.44 -12.54
CA MET A 1 18.82 -16.30 -11.17
C MET A 1 17.92 -15.06 -11.17
N ALA A 2 16.71 -15.14 -10.59
CA ALA A 2 15.71 -14.11 -10.81
C ALA A 2 16.06 -12.83 -10.04
N THR A 3 16.15 -11.69 -10.74
CA THR A 3 16.26 -10.37 -10.12
C THR A 3 15.00 -10.07 -9.29
N THR A 4 15.05 -9.11 -8.37
CA THR A 4 13.89 -8.71 -7.54
C THR A 4 12.65 -8.43 -8.40
N ASP A 5 12.82 -7.79 -9.55
CA ASP A 5 11.72 -7.49 -10.49
C ASP A 5 11.15 -8.77 -11.12
N GLU A 6 12.01 -9.72 -11.49
CA GLU A 6 11.59 -11.02 -12.02
C GLU A 6 10.85 -11.85 -10.96
N ALA A 7 11.33 -11.81 -9.70
CA ALA A 7 10.68 -12.49 -8.57
C ALA A 7 9.30 -11.90 -8.27
N ILE A 8 9.15 -10.57 -8.27
CA ILE A 8 7.86 -9.88 -8.11
C ILE A 8 6.92 -10.23 -9.25
N TYR A 9 7.41 -10.22 -10.50
CA TYR A 9 6.61 -10.57 -11.67
C TYR A 9 6.10 -12.01 -11.62
N LEU A 10 6.95 -12.97 -11.25
CA LEU A 10 6.59 -14.38 -11.08
C LEU A 10 5.57 -14.57 -9.94
N ALA A 11 5.74 -13.86 -8.82
CA ALA A 11 4.81 -13.90 -7.70
C ALA A 11 3.43 -13.33 -8.07
N LEU A 12 3.38 -12.20 -8.80
CA LEU A 12 2.13 -11.63 -9.29
C LEU A 12 1.44 -12.54 -10.32
N LYS A 13 2.22 -13.14 -11.23
CA LYS A 13 1.70 -14.06 -12.24
C LYS A 13 1.11 -15.32 -11.62
N SER A 14 1.80 -15.92 -10.64
CA SER A 14 1.31 -17.10 -9.93
C SER A 14 0.05 -16.80 -9.10
N ALA A 15 0.02 -15.68 -8.38
CA ALA A 15 -1.15 -15.26 -7.62
C ALA A 15 -2.37 -15.02 -8.53
N LYS A 16 -2.16 -14.40 -9.69
CA LYS A 16 -3.22 -14.21 -10.70
C LYS A 16 -3.71 -15.54 -11.30
N MET A 17 -2.83 -16.52 -11.49
CA MET A 17 -3.22 -17.85 -11.98
C MET A 17 -4.05 -18.64 -10.96
N LEU A 18 -3.81 -18.46 -9.67
CA LEU A 18 -4.54 -19.14 -8.59
C LEU A 18 -5.92 -18.51 -8.31
N GLU A 19 -6.00 -17.18 -8.30
CA GLU A 19 -7.21 -16.45 -7.91
C GLU A 19 -8.05 -15.96 -9.12
N GLY A 20 -7.51 -16.05 -10.35
CA GLY A 20 -8.11 -15.55 -11.58
C GLY A 20 -8.09 -14.03 -11.70
N LYS A 21 -8.63 -13.32 -10.71
CA LYS A 21 -8.57 -11.85 -10.58
C LYS A 21 -7.96 -11.48 -9.23
N LEU A 22 -6.73 -10.96 -9.30
CA LEU A 22 -6.01 -10.47 -8.12
C LEU A 22 -6.65 -9.18 -7.60
N SER A 23 -6.90 -9.10 -6.29
CA SER A 23 -7.30 -7.82 -5.68
C SER A 23 -6.11 -6.86 -5.63
N GLU A 24 -6.38 -5.54 -5.71
CA GLU A 24 -5.33 -4.52 -5.60
C GLU A 24 -4.54 -4.64 -4.29
N ASN A 25 -5.20 -4.97 -3.18
CA ASN A 25 -4.54 -5.19 -1.89
C ASN A 25 -3.55 -6.35 -1.95
N ARG A 26 -3.90 -7.43 -2.64
CA ARG A 26 -3.03 -8.60 -2.78
C ARG A 26 -1.86 -8.32 -3.70
N ALA A 27 -2.08 -7.56 -4.78
CA ALA A 27 -1.01 -7.09 -5.66
C ALA A 27 -0.02 -6.20 -4.92
N ASN A 28 -0.53 -5.24 -4.13
CA ASN A 28 0.29 -4.33 -3.33
C ASN A 28 1.12 -5.09 -2.27
N ASP A 29 0.53 -6.09 -1.60
CA ASP A 29 1.24 -6.95 -0.64
C ASP A 29 2.40 -7.69 -1.30
N VAL A 30 2.19 -8.28 -2.48
CA VAL A 30 3.24 -9.00 -3.22
C VAL A 30 4.37 -8.06 -3.64
N VAL A 31 4.05 -6.89 -4.17
CA VAL A 31 5.05 -5.90 -4.58
C VAL A 31 5.82 -5.36 -3.39
N ALA A 32 5.14 -4.96 -2.32
CA ALA A 32 5.77 -4.43 -1.12
C ALA A 32 6.72 -5.45 -0.47
N ARG A 33 6.27 -6.71 -0.36
CA ARG A 33 7.08 -7.79 0.21
C ARG A 33 8.27 -8.15 -0.68
N GLY A 34 8.08 -8.16 -1.99
CA GLY A 34 9.17 -8.41 -2.94
C GLY A 34 10.23 -7.31 -2.93
N ASN A 35 9.81 -6.04 -2.88
CA ASN A 35 10.74 -4.90 -2.75
C ASN A 35 11.54 -4.98 -1.45
N LEU A 36 10.86 -5.24 -0.32
CA LEU A 36 11.54 -5.41 0.97
C LEU A 36 12.56 -6.56 0.92
N HIS A 37 12.20 -7.69 0.35
CA HIS A 37 13.14 -8.82 0.19
C HIS A 37 14.33 -8.45 -0.70
N GLY A 38 14.11 -7.67 -1.77
CA GLY A 38 15.18 -7.14 -2.61
C GLY A 38 16.10 -6.18 -1.87
N GLU A 39 15.55 -5.25 -1.09
CA GLU A 39 16.32 -4.28 -0.29
C GLU A 39 17.15 -4.97 0.80
N LEU A 40 16.61 -6.02 1.42
CA LEU A 40 17.30 -6.85 2.40
C LEU A 40 18.30 -7.84 1.77
N GLY A 41 18.41 -7.86 0.44
CA GLY A 41 19.38 -8.70 -0.27
C GLY A 41 19.01 -10.18 -0.37
N TYR A 42 17.77 -10.58 -0.10
CA TYR A 42 17.34 -11.99 -0.21
C TYR A 42 17.44 -12.58 -1.62
N HIS A 43 17.50 -11.72 -2.65
CA HIS A 43 17.66 -12.11 -4.04
C HIS A 43 19.08 -11.86 -4.59
N ASP A 44 20.00 -11.37 -3.74
CA ASP A 44 21.41 -11.13 -4.09
C ASP A 44 22.26 -12.29 -3.51
N ASP A 45 23.07 -12.93 -4.35
CA ASP A 45 23.77 -14.20 -4.07
C ASP A 45 24.92 -14.06 -3.04
N GLY A 46 24.56 -13.84 -1.78
CA GLY A 46 25.52 -13.92 -0.66
C GLY A 46 26.41 -12.71 -0.47
N ASN A 47 26.18 -11.62 -1.19
CA ASN A 47 26.78 -10.32 -0.88
C ASN A 47 25.84 -9.61 0.10
N GLU A 48 25.85 -10.06 1.36
CA GLU A 48 25.26 -9.31 2.46
C GLU A 48 25.78 -7.87 2.32
N ARG A 49 24.89 -6.90 2.13
CA ARG A 49 25.28 -5.50 1.98
C ARG A 49 25.81 -5.04 3.33
N ILE A 50 27.09 -5.31 3.60
CA ILE A 50 27.78 -4.86 4.79
C ILE A 50 27.97 -3.36 4.62
N TYR A 51 27.00 -2.62 5.15
CA TYR A 51 27.10 -1.20 5.31
C TYR A 51 28.14 -0.92 6.40
N ASN A 52 29.39 -0.64 6.00
CA ASN A 52 30.46 -0.18 6.89
C ASN A 52 30.17 1.25 7.38
N LEU A 53 29.08 1.41 8.11
CA LEU A 53 28.68 2.67 8.72
C LEU A 53 29.38 2.80 10.07
N ASP A 54 29.93 3.98 10.34
CA ASP A 54 30.29 4.33 11.70
C ASP A 54 29.03 4.40 12.59
N ASP A 55 29.21 4.21 13.90
CA ASP A 55 28.10 4.16 14.84
C ASP A 55 27.23 5.43 14.82
N GLN A 56 27.81 6.61 14.57
CA GLN A 56 27.04 7.86 14.52
C GLN A 56 26.16 7.92 13.27
N THR A 57 26.68 7.48 12.12
CA THR A 57 25.91 7.42 10.88
C THR A 57 24.79 6.38 10.98
N ARG A 58 25.06 5.21 11.57
CA ARG A 58 24.04 4.18 11.83
C ARG A 58 22.91 4.74 12.69
N ASP A 59 23.25 5.37 13.82
CA ASP A 59 22.24 5.90 14.74
C ASP A 59 21.41 7.01 14.09
N ARG A 60 22.04 7.86 13.29
CA ARG A 60 21.33 8.91 12.52
C ARG A 60 20.35 8.31 11.51
N LEU A 61 20.76 7.26 10.78
CA LEU A 61 19.90 6.57 9.83
C LEU A 61 18.72 5.88 10.52
N ILE A 62 18.94 5.25 11.68
CA ILE A 62 17.86 4.64 12.47
C ILE A 62 16.86 5.71 12.92
N VAL A 63 17.32 6.85 13.41
CA VAL A 63 16.43 7.95 13.83
C VAL A 63 15.62 8.47 12.66
N HIS A 64 16.24 8.72 11.49
CA HIS A 64 15.52 9.18 10.30
C HIS A 64 14.53 8.12 9.80
N GLY A 65 14.93 6.85 9.75
CA GLY A 65 14.03 5.76 9.36
C GLY A 65 12.81 5.63 10.27
N ARG A 66 12.98 5.83 11.59
CA ARG A 66 11.85 5.86 12.54
C ARG A 66 10.95 7.08 12.30
N GLN A 67 11.53 8.23 12.00
CA GLN A 67 10.79 9.45 11.69
C GLN A 67 9.99 9.29 10.39
N ASP A 68 10.61 8.76 9.33
CA ASP A 68 9.96 8.52 8.04
C ASP A 68 8.82 7.51 8.17
N ALA A 69 9.03 6.41 8.92
CA ALA A 69 7.99 5.44 9.21
C ALA A 69 6.82 6.06 9.99
N ALA A 70 7.10 6.91 10.99
CA ALA A 70 6.08 7.62 11.74
C ALA A 70 5.28 8.59 10.85
N HIS A 71 5.95 9.34 9.97
CA HIS A 71 5.30 10.22 9.01
C HIS A 71 4.45 9.46 8.01
N ALA A 72 4.95 8.35 7.46
CA ALA A 72 4.20 7.50 6.55
C ALA A 72 2.91 7.00 7.22
N LEU A 73 3.00 6.50 8.46
CA LEU A 73 1.84 6.02 9.22
C LEU A 73 0.82 7.13 9.51
N LEU A 74 1.27 8.31 9.93
CA LEU A 74 0.39 9.46 10.19
C LEU A 74 -0.31 9.94 8.91
N ASN A 75 0.40 9.95 7.79
CA ASN A 75 -0.14 10.31 6.48
C ASN A 75 -1.21 9.29 6.05
N THR A 76 -0.92 7.98 6.17
CA THR A 76 -1.89 6.93 5.86
C THR A 76 -3.14 7.02 6.75
N ILE A 77 -3.00 7.22 8.06
CA ILE A 77 -4.14 7.40 8.96
C ILE A 77 -4.99 8.62 8.53
N SER A 78 -4.33 9.72 8.17
CA SER A 78 -5.01 10.93 7.73
C SER A 78 -5.79 10.69 6.42
N LEU A 79 -5.18 10.00 5.46
CA LEU A 79 -5.84 9.63 4.21
C LEU A 79 -7.04 8.70 4.44
N LEU A 80 -6.93 7.71 5.33
CA LEU A 80 -8.05 6.82 5.69
C LEU A 80 -9.21 7.60 6.31
N LYS A 81 -8.94 8.55 7.20
CA LYS A 81 -9.98 9.42 7.78
C LYS A 81 -10.68 10.27 6.73
N ILE A 82 -9.93 10.84 5.79
CA ILE A 82 -10.47 11.60 4.66
C ILE A 82 -11.38 10.70 3.82
N GLN A 83 -10.95 9.48 3.51
CA GLN A 83 -11.74 8.51 2.75
C GLN A 83 -13.04 8.14 3.47
N GLU A 84 -13.00 7.85 4.78
CA GLU A 84 -14.22 7.59 5.56
C GLU A 84 -15.17 8.78 5.57
N GLN A 85 -14.64 9.99 5.67
CA GLN A 85 -15.43 11.21 5.65
C GLN A 85 -16.10 11.38 4.28
N HIS A 86 -15.38 11.19 3.17
CA HIS A 86 -15.95 11.21 1.83
C HIS A 86 -17.04 10.15 1.63
N GLN A 87 -16.85 8.93 2.14
CA GLN A 87 -17.89 7.90 2.08
C GLN A 87 -19.16 8.30 2.83
N LYS A 88 -19.03 8.91 4.02
CA LYS A 88 -20.18 9.42 4.79
C LYS A 88 -20.92 10.53 4.05
N TRP A 89 -20.19 11.47 3.44
CA TRP A 89 -20.78 12.55 2.63
C TRP A 89 -21.48 12.02 1.37
N ASN A 90 -20.83 11.13 0.62
CA ASN A 90 -21.43 10.53 -0.57
C ASN A 90 -22.70 9.75 -0.24
N ARG A 91 -22.72 9.01 0.88
CA ARG A 91 -23.92 8.30 1.31
C ARG A 91 -25.07 9.25 1.65
N ARG A 92 -24.78 10.37 2.32
CA ARG A 92 -25.78 11.39 2.63
C ARG A 92 -26.35 12.03 1.36
N LEU A 93 -25.49 12.39 0.41
CA LEU A 93 -25.91 12.95 -0.88
C LEU A 93 -26.80 11.98 -1.65
N LEU A 94 -26.43 10.69 -1.72
CA LEU A 94 -27.26 9.66 -2.36
C LEU A 94 -28.65 9.54 -1.73
N ILE A 95 -28.74 9.58 -0.39
CA ILE A 95 -30.03 9.54 0.30
C ILE A 95 -30.88 10.78 -0.05
N ILE A 96 -30.28 11.97 -0.06
CA ILE A 96 -30.99 13.21 -0.44
C ILE A 96 -31.49 13.12 -1.89
N CYS A 97 -30.65 12.70 -2.83
CA CYS A 97 -31.06 12.51 -4.22
C CYS A 97 -32.20 11.49 -4.37
N ALA A 98 -32.12 10.36 -3.65
CA ALA A 98 -33.18 9.36 -3.65
C ALA A 98 -34.51 9.93 -3.11
N VAL A 99 -34.49 10.69 -2.01
CA VAL A 99 -35.68 11.33 -1.45
C VAL A 99 -36.28 12.34 -2.42
N VAL A 100 -35.45 13.17 -3.07
CA VAL A 100 -35.91 14.13 -4.08
C VAL A 100 -36.56 13.43 -5.27
N LEU A 101 -35.95 12.35 -5.79
CA LEU A 101 -36.53 11.55 -6.86
C LEU A 101 -37.88 10.96 -6.48
N VAL A 102 -38.01 10.43 -5.27
CA VAL A 102 -39.28 9.91 -4.75
C VAL A 102 -40.35 11.02 -4.70
N ILE A 103 -40.00 12.20 -4.19
CA ILE A 103 -40.94 13.34 -4.14
C ILE A 103 -41.40 13.76 -5.54
N ILE A 104 -40.49 13.81 -6.52
CA ILE A 104 -40.82 14.14 -7.91
C ILE A 104 -41.79 13.09 -8.48
N LEU A 105 -41.52 11.80 -8.26
CA LEU A 105 -42.37 10.70 -8.74
C LEU A 105 -43.77 10.68 -8.11
N PHE A 106 -43.92 11.09 -6.85
CA PHE A 106 -45.23 11.16 -6.18
C PHE A 106 -46.01 12.44 -6.49
N ARG A 107 -45.35 13.45 -7.07
CA ARG A 107 -45.94 14.77 -7.33
C ARG A 107 -46.23 15.02 -8.80
N GLY A 108 -45.61 14.25 -9.71
CA GLY A 108 -45.99 14.13 -11.12
C GLY A 108 -47.06 13.07 -11.31
#